data_AF-A0A1M4X5M4-F1
#
_entry.id   AF-A0A1M4X5M4-F1
#
_cell.length_a   1.000
_cell.length_b   1.000
_cell.length_c   1.000
_cell.angle_alpha   90.00
_cell.angle_beta   90.00
_cell.angle_gamma   90.00
#
_symmetry.space_group_name_H-M   'P 1'
#
loop_
_entity.id
_entity.type
_entity.pdbx_description
1 polymer ?
#
loop_
_entity_poly.entity_id
_entity_poly.type
_entity_poly.pdbx_seq_one_letter_code
_entity_poly.pdbx_strand_id
1 'polypeptide(L)'
;MAGGFSKQGKLRLIIAALILAAAVAGGVTWYFGYYTKTPEYSVRMMQEAVAKHDQEKFARYVDVENLVNTSCDALFEGIMDADASMNDAQRNAVAGYMDFFKAPLRAGFTSVIKDFVKTGEWGGNAGGTAALSVDSDVVVNKAGLKNITFRGLEGIEQNKEDGTAVVSACVFPEDVGQEFVLKGLLKKTEDGFWRLEEISNFREFIRFIAVSRQGRVKAYVEETDRIMQAHDAAIHELDKKFVDIVQTGNLSQDATRMALRKVMLEEILPDWQKRHEELAAVEVPQAAQTLHRLRLHICELRESYAKTYAEWLETKAAPTIRKANEMRRDVKEMESEAKRIREQMRAKGL
;
A
#
# COMPACT_ATOMS: atom_id res chain seq x y z
N MET A 1 0.31 30.14 -70.94
CA MET A 1 -0.34 29.17 -71.87
C MET A 1 -0.62 27.90 -71.09
N ALA A 2 -1.89 27.52 -70.99
CA ALA A 2 -2.35 26.39 -70.20
C ALA A 2 -1.87 25.06 -70.83
N GLY A 3 -1.10 24.27 -70.08
CA GLY A 3 -0.71 22.92 -70.48
C GLY A 3 -1.93 22.01 -70.52
N GLY A 4 -2.50 21.84 -71.71
CA GLY A 4 -3.60 20.92 -71.94
C GLY A 4 -3.13 19.48 -71.74
N PHE A 5 -3.37 18.91 -70.56
CA PHE A 5 -3.21 17.48 -70.33
C PHE A 5 -4.02 16.70 -71.39
N SER A 6 -3.36 15.80 -72.12
CA SER A 6 -4.02 14.94 -73.11
C SER A 6 -5.14 14.12 -72.43
N LYS A 7 -6.21 13.77 -73.17
CA LYS A 7 -7.35 13.00 -72.63
C LYS A 7 -6.90 11.72 -71.90
N GLN A 8 -5.80 11.09 -72.34
CA GLN A 8 -5.23 9.92 -71.68
C GLN A 8 -4.45 10.24 -70.38
N GLY A 9 -3.76 11.38 -70.30
CA GLY A 9 -3.08 11.83 -69.07
C GLY A 9 -4.05 12.20 -67.96
N LYS A 10 -5.18 12.84 -68.29
CA LYS A 10 -6.25 13.14 -67.33
C LYS A 10 -6.92 11.87 -66.80
N LEU A 11 -7.16 10.87 -67.67
CA LEU A 11 -7.75 9.59 -67.28
C LEU A 11 -6.84 8.80 -66.33
N ARG A 12 -5.53 8.75 -66.59
CA ARG A 12 -4.55 8.08 -65.71
C ARG A 12 -4.46 8.73 -64.32
N LEU A 13 -4.53 10.07 -64.25
CA LEU A 13 -4.57 10.81 -62.98
C LEU A 13 -5.87 10.54 -62.19
N ILE A 14 -7.01 10.47 -62.86
CA ILE A 14 -8.30 10.15 -62.21
C ILE A 14 -8.29 8.71 -61.68
N ILE A 15 -7.77 7.76 -62.45
CA ILE A 15 -7.65 6.36 -62.00
C ILE A 15 -6.69 6.24 -60.81
N ALA A 16 -5.54 6.92 -60.84
CA ALA A 16 -4.61 6.94 -59.72
C ALA A 16 -5.24 7.55 -58.46
N ALA A 17 -6.01 8.64 -58.60
CA ALA A 17 -6.74 9.25 -57.49
C ALA A 17 -7.84 8.35 -56.91
N LEU A 18 -8.56 7.59 -57.76
CA LEU A 18 -9.57 6.63 -57.33
C LEU A 18 -8.96 5.43 -56.59
N ILE A 19 -7.80 4.93 -57.01
CA ILE A 19 -7.08 3.86 -56.31
C ILE A 19 -6.59 4.34 -54.94
N LEU A 20 -6.07 5.56 -54.86
CA LEU A 20 -5.66 6.18 -53.59
C LEU A 20 -6.84 6.41 -52.65
N ALA A 21 -7.97 6.90 -53.17
CA ALA A 21 -9.20 7.06 -52.39
C ALA A 21 -9.76 5.71 -51.91
N ALA A 22 -9.71 4.66 -52.73
CA ALA A 22 -10.12 3.30 -52.35
C ALA A 22 -9.17 2.67 -51.33
N ALA A 23 -7.87 2.93 -51.40
CA ALA A 23 -6.88 2.47 -50.41
C ALA A 23 -7.05 3.19 -49.07
N VAL A 24 -7.30 4.51 -49.08
CA VAL A 24 -7.61 5.28 -47.87
C VAL A 24 -8.96 4.84 -47.30
N ALA A 25 -10.00 4.72 -48.12
CA ALA A 25 -11.31 4.23 -47.69
C ALA A 25 -11.24 2.77 -47.19
N GLY A 26 -10.44 1.91 -47.81
CA GLY A 26 -10.17 0.54 -47.38
C GLY A 26 -9.41 0.48 -46.06
N GLY A 27 -8.39 1.33 -45.88
CA GLY A 27 -7.66 1.46 -44.62
C GLY A 27 -8.53 2.02 -43.49
N VAL A 28 -9.37 3.02 -43.78
CA VAL A 28 -10.34 3.60 -42.83
C VAL A 28 -11.44 2.60 -42.50
N THR A 29 -12.00 1.87 -43.48
CA THR A 29 -13.02 0.85 -43.23
C THR A 29 -12.46 -0.38 -42.52
N TRP A 30 -11.20 -0.77 -42.76
CA TRP A 30 -10.53 -1.82 -41.99
C TRP A 30 -10.22 -1.37 -40.56
N TYR A 31 -9.70 -0.15 -40.40
CA TYR A 31 -9.42 0.44 -39.09
C TYR A 31 -10.69 0.62 -38.25
N PHE A 32 -11.73 1.28 -38.79
CA PHE A 32 -13.01 1.54 -38.10
C PHE A 32 -13.99 0.36 -38.11
N GLY A 33 -13.84 -0.60 -39.02
CA GLY A 33 -14.74 -1.73 -39.17
C GLY A 33 -14.25 -3.01 -38.51
N TYR A 34 -12.93 -3.19 -38.36
CA TYR A 34 -12.34 -4.41 -37.82
C TYR A 34 -11.42 -4.14 -36.62
N TYR A 35 -10.45 -3.22 -36.75
CA TYR A 35 -9.45 -2.99 -35.70
C TYR A 35 -10.04 -2.29 -34.45
N THR A 36 -10.91 -1.28 -34.63
CA THR A 36 -11.63 -0.61 -33.53
C THR A 36 -12.60 -1.53 -32.78
N LYS A 37 -12.98 -2.67 -33.39
CA LYS A 37 -13.92 -3.65 -32.84
C LYS A 37 -13.23 -4.81 -32.13
N THR A 38 -11.96 -4.64 -31.79
CA THR A 38 -11.17 -5.62 -31.04
C THR A 38 -11.08 -5.22 -29.56
N PRO A 39 -11.05 -6.18 -28.63
CA PRO A 39 -10.86 -5.88 -27.21
C PRO A 39 -9.47 -5.27 -26.94
N GLU A 40 -8.45 -5.65 -27.71
CA GLU A 40 -7.11 -5.07 -27.69
C GLU A 40 -7.17 -3.55 -27.92
N TYR A 41 -7.98 -3.12 -28.90
CA TYR A 41 -8.17 -1.71 -29.21
C TYR A 41 -8.85 -0.97 -28.05
N SER A 42 -9.90 -1.56 -27.47
CA SER A 42 -10.59 -0.96 -26.32
C SER A 42 -9.65 -0.75 -25.14
N VAL A 43 -8.79 -1.72 -24.81
CA VAL A 43 -7.79 -1.57 -23.74
C VAL A 43 -6.81 -0.44 -24.01
N ARG A 44 -6.31 -0.34 -25.25
CA ARG A 44 -5.44 0.78 -25.65
C ARG A 44 -6.15 2.13 -25.53
N MET A 45 -7.43 2.20 -25.90
CA MET A 45 -8.22 3.43 -25.77
C MET A 45 -8.47 3.81 -24.32
N MET A 46 -8.65 2.85 -23.42
CA MET A 46 -8.73 3.10 -21.98
C MET A 46 -7.43 3.73 -21.46
N GLN A 47 -6.27 3.15 -21.80
CA GLN A 47 -4.96 3.69 -21.42
C GLN A 47 -4.75 5.11 -21.97
N GLU A 48 -5.09 5.34 -23.23
CA GLU A 48 -4.97 6.66 -23.85
C GLU A 48 -5.91 7.69 -23.21
N ALA A 49 -7.12 7.28 -22.82
CA ALA A 49 -8.07 8.16 -22.14
C ALA A 49 -7.56 8.59 -20.77
N VAL A 50 -6.98 7.67 -19.98
CA VAL A 50 -6.33 8.00 -18.71
C VAL A 50 -5.13 8.94 -18.94
N ALA A 51 -4.25 8.62 -19.90
CA ALA A 51 -3.05 9.41 -20.16
C ALA A 51 -3.33 10.82 -20.69
N LYS A 52 -4.46 11.02 -21.38
CA LYS A 52 -4.89 12.32 -21.92
C LYS A 52 -5.91 13.04 -21.04
N HIS A 53 -6.26 12.47 -19.89
CA HIS A 53 -7.30 12.97 -19.00
C HIS A 53 -8.68 13.14 -19.66
N ASP A 54 -9.02 12.25 -20.58
CA ASP A 54 -10.25 12.28 -21.38
C ASP A 54 -11.33 11.41 -20.73
N GLN A 55 -12.15 12.03 -19.88
CA GLN A 55 -13.22 11.35 -19.15
C GLN A 55 -14.32 10.79 -20.07
N GLU A 56 -14.66 11.49 -21.16
CA GLU A 56 -15.71 11.04 -22.09
C GLU A 56 -15.25 9.79 -22.83
N LYS A 57 -14.00 9.79 -23.33
CA LYS A 57 -13.42 8.61 -23.96
C LYS A 57 -13.27 7.47 -22.96
N PHE A 58 -12.91 7.74 -21.71
CA PHE A 58 -12.83 6.72 -20.67
C PHE A 58 -14.20 6.06 -20.43
N ALA A 59 -15.25 6.86 -20.22
CA ALA A 59 -16.62 6.37 -20.01
C ALA A 59 -17.19 5.60 -21.22
N ARG A 60 -16.67 5.84 -22.43
CA ARG A 60 -17.05 5.06 -23.62
C ARG A 60 -16.56 3.60 -23.55
N TYR A 61 -15.35 3.39 -23.03
CA TYR A 61 -14.68 2.08 -22.99
C TYR A 61 -14.69 1.40 -21.61
N VAL A 62 -15.15 2.08 -20.56
CA VAL A 62 -15.31 1.54 -19.21
C VAL A 62 -16.72 1.83 -18.69
N ASP A 63 -17.43 0.78 -18.30
CA ASP A 63 -18.68 0.90 -17.54
C ASP A 63 -18.36 1.17 -16.08
N VAL A 64 -18.10 2.44 -15.75
CA VAL A 64 -17.66 2.83 -14.40
C VAL A 64 -18.69 2.46 -13.34
N GLU A 65 -19.98 2.53 -13.67
CA GLU A 65 -21.06 2.23 -12.72
C GLU A 65 -21.07 0.74 -12.38
N ASN A 66 -21.08 -0.13 -13.39
CA ASN A 66 -21.07 -1.57 -13.16
C ASN A 66 -19.73 -2.05 -12.54
N LEU A 67 -18.61 -1.48 -12.99
CA LEU A 67 -17.29 -1.80 -12.46
C LEU A 67 -17.19 -1.46 -10.98
N VAL A 68 -17.67 -0.28 -10.57
CA VAL A 68 -17.66 0.12 -9.16
C VAL A 68 -18.63 -0.73 -8.34
N ASN A 69 -19.82 -1.02 -8.87
CA ASN A 69 -20.81 -1.86 -8.21
C ASN A 69 -20.22 -3.23 -7.83
N THR A 70 -19.66 -3.94 -8.82
CA THR A 70 -19.03 -5.25 -8.65
C THR A 70 -17.77 -5.18 -7.78
N SER A 71 -16.92 -4.16 -7.97
CA SER A 71 -15.68 -3.99 -7.19
C SER A 71 -15.94 -3.66 -5.72
N CYS A 72 -16.99 -2.90 -5.40
CA CYS A 72 -17.37 -2.62 -4.01
C CYS A 72 -17.83 -3.88 -3.28
N ASP A 73 -18.64 -4.71 -3.93
CA ASP A 73 -19.10 -5.97 -3.34
C ASP A 73 -17.90 -6.92 -3.15
N ALA A 74 -17.03 -7.05 -4.16
CA ALA A 74 -15.80 -7.84 -4.08
C ALA A 74 -14.79 -7.33 -3.03
N LEU A 75 -14.72 -6.01 -2.79
CA LEU A 75 -13.89 -5.43 -1.73
C LEU A 75 -14.34 -5.90 -0.34
N PHE A 76 -15.63 -5.86 -0.08
CA PHE A 76 -16.17 -6.29 1.21
C PHE A 76 -15.93 -7.77 1.44
N GLU A 77 -16.25 -8.60 0.44
CA GLU A 77 -16.00 -10.04 0.49
C GLU A 77 -14.51 -10.35 0.68
N GLY A 78 -13.62 -9.67 -0.05
CA GLY A 78 -12.17 -9.88 0.04
C GLY A 78 -11.60 -9.51 1.41
N ILE A 79 -12.09 -8.43 2.03
CA ILE A 79 -11.70 -8.04 3.40
C ILE A 79 -12.18 -9.09 4.41
N MET A 80 -13.43 -9.56 4.28
CA MET A 80 -13.98 -10.58 5.17
C MET A 80 -13.30 -11.94 5.01
N ASP A 81 -12.87 -12.30 3.81
CA ASP A 81 -12.12 -13.51 3.55
C ASP A 81 -10.70 -13.47 4.10
N ALA A 82 -10.09 -12.28 4.15
CA ALA A 82 -8.77 -12.10 4.74
C ALA A 82 -8.80 -12.20 6.28
N ASP A 83 -9.93 -11.86 6.91
CA ASP A 83 -10.09 -12.03 8.35
C ASP A 83 -10.50 -13.46 8.71
N ALA A 84 -9.50 -14.30 8.98
CA ALA A 84 -9.70 -15.68 9.40
C ALA A 84 -10.26 -15.82 10.82
N SER A 85 -10.27 -14.75 11.62
CA SER A 85 -10.70 -14.78 13.02
C SER A 85 -12.23 -14.69 13.18
N MET A 86 -12.94 -14.21 12.16
CA MET A 86 -14.39 -14.03 12.21
C MET A 86 -15.17 -15.35 12.01
N ASN A 87 -16.06 -15.65 12.95
CA ASN A 87 -17.07 -16.69 12.81
C ASN A 87 -18.28 -16.23 11.97
N ASP A 88 -19.17 -17.16 11.60
CA ASP A 88 -20.32 -16.88 10.73
C ASP A 88 -21.28 -15.82 11.29
N ALA A 89 -21.49 -15.80 12.61
CA ALA A 89 -22.36 -14.81 13.24
C ALA A 89 -21.76 -13.39 13.16
N GLN A 90 -20.45 -13.26 13.36
CA GLN A 90 -19.72 -12.00 13.21
C GLN A 90 -19.69 -11.56 11.74
N ARG A 91 -19.47 -12.49 10.81
CA ARG A 91 -19.52 -12.22 9.36
C ARG A 91 -20.88 -11.65 8.95
N ASN A 92 -21.97 -12.27 9.41
CA ASN A 92 -23.33 -11.81 9.11
C ASN A 92 -23.64 -10.44 9.74
N ALA A 93 -23.19 -10.19 10.97
CA ALA A 93 -23.34 -8.88 11.61
C ALA A 93 -22.58 -7.77 10.87
N VAL A 94 -21.34 -8.06 10.45
CA VAL A 94 -20.50 -7.12 9.67
C VAL A 94 -21.12 -6.88 8.29
N ALA A 95 -21.62 -7.91 7.60
CA ALA A 95 -22.28 -7.78 6.31
C ALA A 95 -23.50 -6.84 6.38
N GLY A 96 -24.35 -6.99 7.41
CA GLY A 96 -25.50 -6.09 7.63
C GLY A 96 -25.10 -4.63 7.89
N TYR A 97 -23.96 -4.40 8.54
CA TYR A 97 -23.40 -3.06 8.71
C TYR A 97 -22.84 -2.52 7.38
N MET A 98 -22.17 -3.35 6.58
CA MET A 98 -21.60 -2.97 5.29
C MET A 98 -22.67 -2.55 4.27
N ASP A 99 -23.85 -3.17 4.30
CA ASP A 99 -24.98 -2.79 3.43
C ASP A 99 -25.37 -1.32 3.59
N PHE A 100 -25.27 -0.76 4.80
CA PHE A 100 -25.54 0.65 5.05
C PHE A 100 -24.51 1.58 4.37
N PHE A 101 -23.26 1.12 4.21
CA PHE A 101 -22.18 1.91 3.61
C PHE A 101 -21.99 1.67 2.11
N LYS A 102 -22.65 0.67 1.51
CA LYS A 102 -22.51 0.33 0.08
C LYS A 102 -22.74 1.54 -0.83
N ALA A 103 -23.86 2.23 -0.67
CA ALA A 103 -24.19 3.36 -1.55
C ALA A 103 -23.20 4.56 -1.40
N PRO A 104 -22.89 5.04 -0.19
CA PRO A 104 -21.82 6.03 0.01
C PRO A 104 -20.46 5.59 -0.54
N LEU A 105 -20.09 4.32 -0.36
CA LEU A 105 -18.82 3.79 -0.84
C LEU A 105 -18.75 3.73 -2.37
N ARG A 106 -19.82 3.30 -3.04
CA ARG A 106 -19.93 3.31 -4.51
C ARG A 106 -19.81 4.73 -5.07
N ALA A 107 -20.47 5.70 -4.43
CA ALA A 107 -20.33 7.11 -4.80
C ALA A 107 -18.88 7.58 -4.64
N GLY A 108 -18.23 7.23 -3.52
CA GLY A 108 -16.82 7.50 -3.26
C GLY A 108 -15.88 6.93 -4.32
N PHE A 109 -15.97 5.62 -4.61
CA PHE A 109 -15.17 4.97 -5.65
C PHE A 109 -15.40 5.59 -7.03
N THR A 110 -16.65 5.88 -7.39
CA THR A 110 -16.98 6.53 -8.66
C THR A 110 -16.31 7.89 -8.78
N SER A 111 -16.36 8.71 -7.71
CA SER A 111 -15.67 10.00 -7.66
C SER A 111 -14.16 9.81 -7.83
N VAL A 112 -13.55 8.92 -7.05
CA VAL A 112 -12.11 8.65 -7.08
C VAL A 112 -11.63 8.24 -8.47
N ILE A 113 -12.36 7.35 -9.15
CA ILE A 113 -12.00 6.92 -10.52
C ILE A 113 -12.11 8.10 -11.49
N LYS A 114 -13.21 8.87 -11.44
CA LYS A 114 -13.41 10.02 -12.33
C LYS A 114 -12.36 11.11 -12.09
N ASP A 115 -12.03 11.38 -10.84
CA ASP A 115 -11.03 12.37 -10.44
C ASP A 115 -9.64 11.91 -10.88
N PHE A 116 -9.27 10.64 -10.67
CA PHE A 116 -8.01 10.08 -11.14
C PHE A 116 -7.86 10.19 -12.66
N VAL A 117 -8.92 9.88 -13.43
CA VAL A 117 -8.88 10.06 -14.89
C VAL A 117 -8.64 11.53 -15.23
N LYS A 118 -9.24 12.47 -14.51
CA LYS A 118 -9.13 13.92 -14.78
C LYS A 118 -7.76 14.51 -14.42
N THR A 119 -7.18 14.09 -13.30
CA THR A 119 -5.99 14.74 -12.71
C THR A 119 -4.73 13.90 -12.82
N GLY A 120 -4.87 12.57 -12.99
CA GLY A 120 -3.77 11.61 -12.90
C GLY A 120 -3.33 11.28 -11.48
N GLU A 121 -3.99 11.84 -10.46
CA GLU A 121 -3.58 11.70 -9.06
C GLU A 121 -4.66 10.98 -8.23
N TRP A 122 -4.22 10.04 -7.40
CA TRP A 122 -5.06 9.41 -6.38
C TRP A 122 -5.24 10.37 -5.20
N GLY A 123 -6.49 10.59 -4.75
CA GLY A 123 -6.78 11.44 -3.58
C GLY A 123 -7.15 12.88 -3.91
N GLY A 124 -7.90 13.10 -4.99
CA GLY A 124 -8.58 14.38 -5.23
C GLY A 124 -9.52 14.73 -4.07
N ASN A 125 -9.52 16.01 -3.68
CA ASN A 125 -10.33 16.56 -2.61
C ASN A 125 -11.81 16.49 -3.02
N ALA A 126 -12.43 15.33 -2.79
CA ALA A 126 -13.87 15.12 -2.96
C ALA A 126 -14.58 15.92 -1.86
N GLY A 127 -14.65 17.24 -2.06
CA GLY A 127 -15.44 18.18 -1.27
C GLY A 127 -16.92 17.90 -1.47
N GLY A 128 -17.40 16.79 -0.92
CA GLY A 128 -18.80 16.54 -0.67
C GLY A 128 -19.11 17.01 0.75
N THR A 129 -19.87 18.09 0.87
CA THR A 129 -20.42 18.64 2.12
C THR A 129 -21.48 17.73 2.79
N ALA A 130 -21.37 16.42 2.64
CA ALA A 130 -22.27 15.45 3.24
C ALA A 130 -21.60 14.81 4.46
N ALA A 131 -22.31 14.76 5.59
CA ALA A 131 -21.88 14.18 6.87
C ALA A 131 -21.59 12.65 6.83
N LEU A 132 -21.49 12.06 5.64
CA LEU A 132 -21.27 10.63 5.37
C LEU A 132 -20.25 10.40 4.24
N SER A 133 -19.44 11.40 3.85
CA SER A 133 -18.38 11.20 2.87
C SER A 133 -17.32 10.25 3.45
N VAL A 134 -17.21 9.06 2.86
CA VAL A 134 -16.09 8.15 3.16
C VAL A 134 -14.85 8.82 2.58
N ASP A 135 -13.86 9.06 3.44
CA ASP A 135 -12.58 9.64 3.03
C ASP A 135 -11.99 8.81 1.88
N SER A 136 -11.82 9.45 0.73
CA SER A 136 -11.32 8.83 -0.50
C SER A 136 -9.94 8.24 -0.30
N ASP A 137 -9.10 8.84 0.55
CA ASP A 137 -7.78 8.30 0.89
C ASP A 137 -7.90 6.98 1.65
N VAL A 138 -8.87 6.85 2.56
CA VAL A 138 -9.09 5.60 3.30
C VAL A 138 -9.52 4.48 2.35
N VAL A 139 -10.39 4.79 1.39
CA VAL A 139 -10.86 3.83 0.39
C VAL A 139 -9.71 3.34 -0.50
N VAL A 140 -8.95 4.26 -1.07
CA VAL A 140 -7.82 3.94 -1.97
C VAL A 140 -6.73 3.16 -1.23
N ASN A 141 -6.40 3.56 0.00
CA ASN A 141 -5.41 2.87 0.82
C ASN A 141 -5.85 1.45 1.20
N LYS A 142 -7.10 1.28 1.64
CA LYS A 142 -7.63 -0.04 2.01
C LYS A 142 -7.76 -0.97 0.80
N ALA A 143 -8.13 -0.44 -0.37
CA ALA A 143 -8.21 -1.21 -1.60
C ALA A 143 -6.83 -1.52 -2.23
N GLY A 144 -5.73 -0.99 -1.67
CA GLY A 144 -4.38 -1.22 -2.21
C GLY A 144 -4.09 -0.50 -3.53
N LEU A 145 -4.89 0.52 -3.86
CA LEU A 145 -4.83 1.19 -5.17
C LEU A 145 -3.80 2.33 -5.23
N LYS A 146 -3.35 2.85 -4.08
CA LYS A 146 -2.48 4.04 -4.02
C LYS A 146 -1.10 3.79 -4.64
N ASN A 147 -0.53 2.62 -4.41
CA ASN A 147 0.86 2.29 -4.74
C ASN A 147 0.91 1.05 -5.65
N ILE A 148 0.10 1.04 -6.72
CA ILE A 148 0.06 -0.07 -7.68
C ILE A 148 0.66 0.38 -9.02
N THR A 149 1.63 -0.38 -9.52
CA THR A 149 2.24 -0.15 -10.83
C THR A 149 1.69 -1.13 -11.85
N PHE A 150 1.24 -0.64 -13.00
CA PHE A 150 0.92 -1.50 -14.15
C PHE A 150 2.21 -1.98 -14.83
N ARG A 151 2.39 -3.30 -14.99
CA ARG A 151 3.59 -3.91 -15.59
C ARG A 151 3.38 -4.32 -17.04
N GLY A 152 2.16 -4.68 -17.42
CA GLY A 152 1.84 -5.06 -18.80
C GLY A 152 0.56 -5.88 -18.92
N LEU A 153 0.22 -6.21 -20.16
CA LEU A 153 -0.85 -7.16 -20.48
C LEU A 153 -0.22 -8.53 -20.74
N GLU A 154 -0.70 -9.56 -20.06
CA GLU A 154 -0.26 -10.94 -20.28
C GLU A 154 -0.99 -11.59 -21.45
N GLY A 155 -2.27 -11.24 -21.66
CA GLY A 155 -3.07 -11.80 -22.73
C GLY A 155 -4.51 -11.28 -22.73
N ILE A 156 -5.19 -11.53 -23.85
CA ILE A 156 -6.62 -11.29 -24.02
C ILE A 156 -7.25 -12.56 -24.58
N GLU A 157 -8.20 -13.11 -23.83
CA GLU A 157 -8.95 -14.31 -24.20
C GLU A 157 -10.36 -13.91 -24.62
N GLN A 158 -10.74 -14.22 -25.86
CA GLN A 158 -12.06 -13.88 -26.40
C GLN A 158 -12.96 -15.09 -26.41
N ASN A 159 -14.13 -14.98 -25.79
CA ASN A 159 -15.22 -15.91 -25.96
C ASN A 159 -16.21 -15.34 -27.00
N LYS A 160 -16.13 -15.89 -28.22
CA LYS A 160 -16.92 -15.43 -29.36
C LYS A 160 -18.40 -15.82 -29.27
N GLU A 161 -18.74 -16.85 -28.50
CA GLU A 161 -20.12 -17.32 -28.34
C GLU A 161 -20.91 -16.40 -27.42
N ASP A 162 -20.29 -15.96 -26.32
CA ASP A 162 -20.92 -15.10 -25.31
C ASP A 162 -20.72 -13.59 -25.59
N GLY A 163 -19.91 -13.24 -26.59
CA GLY A 163 -19.57 -11.84 -26.88
C GLY A 163 -18.77 -11.18 -25.75
N THR A 164 -17.96 -11.97 -25.04
CA THR A 164 -17.15 -11.55 -23.89
C THR A 164 -15.66 -11.73 -24.15
N ALA A 165 -14.83 -10.94 -23.47
CA ALA A 165 -13.38 -11.08 -23.51
C ALA A 165 -12.77 -10.83 -22.13
N VAL A 166 -11.75 -11.59 -21.76
CA VAL A 166 -11.01 -11.42 -20.51
C VAL A 166 -9.63 -10.89 -20.82
N VAL A 167 -9.29 -9.74 -20.22
CA VAL A 167 -7.98 -9.12 -20.29
C VAL A 167 -7.21 -9.41 -19.01
N SER A 168 -6.02 -9.99 -19.14
CA SER A 168 -5.11 -10.27 -18.03
C SER A 168 -4.05 -9.17 -17.95
N ALA A 169 -4.10 -8.38 -16.88
CA ALA A 169 -3.21 -7.26 -16.61
C ALA A 169 -2.32 -7.54 -15.41
N CYS A 170 -1.01 -7.58 -15.61
CA CYS A 170 -0.05 -7.74 -14.53
C CYS A 170 0.17 -6.40 -13.81
N VAL A 171 0.00 -6.42 -12.49
CA VAL A 171 0.14 -5.29 -11.59
C VAL A 171 1.09 -5.62 -10.45
N PHE A 172 1.78 -4.60 -9.95
CA PHE A 172 2.73 -4.71 -8.85
C PHE A 172 2.36 -3.71 -7.74
N PRO A 173 1.70 -4.16 -6.67
CA PRO A 173 1.50 -3.34 -5.47
C PRO A 173 2.83 -3.20 -4.72
N GLU A 174 3.40 -2.01 -4.71
CA GLU A 174 4.74 -1.73 -4.15
C GLU A 174 4.80 -1.98 -2.64
N ASP A 175 3.69 -1.79 -1.94
CA ASP A 175 3.55 -2.05 -0.51
C ASP A 175 3.40 -3.55 -0.18
N VAL A 176 3.25 -4.41 -1.18
CA VAL A 176 3.24 -5.87 -1.02
C VAL A 176 4.51 -6.50 -1.58
N GLY A 177 5.07 -5.93 -2.66
CA GLY A 177 6.31 -6.40 -3.26
C GLY A 177 6.17 -7.69 -4.08
N GLN A 178 4.94 -8.04 -4.48
CA GLN A 178 4.65 -9.25 -5.27
C GLN A 178 3.67 -8.90 -6.39
N GLU A 179 3.87 -9.49 -7.56
CA GLU A 179 3.00 -9.29 -8.72
C GLU A 179 1.65 -9.99 -8.55
N PHE A 180 0.61 -9.43 -9.16
CA PHE A 180 -0.72 -10.01 -9.25
C PHE A 180 -1.30 -9.79 -10.65
N VAL A 181 -2.10 -10.74 -11.14
CA VAL A 181 -2.73 -10.63 -12.46
C VAL A 181 -4.22 -10.34 -12.28
N LEU A 182 -4.64 -9.12 -12.64
CA LEU A 182 -6.05 -8.72 -12.66
C LEU A 182 -6.71 -9.19 -13.96
N LYS A 183 -7.93 -9.71 -13.84
CA LYS A 183 -8.74 -10.22 -14.95
C LYS A 183 -9.94 -9.31 -15.20
N GLY A 184 -9.80 -8.40 -16.16
CA GLY A 184 -10.87 -7.50 -16.58
C GLY A 184 -11.80 -8.17 -17.58
N LEU A 185 -13.10 -8.22 -17.29
CA LEU A 185 -14.13 -8.72 -18.18
C LEU A 185 -14.65 -7.58 -19.07
N LEU A 186 -14.52 -7.75 -20.38
CA LEU A 186 -15.09 -6.87 -21.38
C LEU A 186 -16.30 -7.53 -22.02
N LYS A 187 -17.33 -6.73 -22.28
CA LYS A 187 -18.47 -7.13 -23.11
C LYS A 187 -18.52 -6.31 -24.38
N LYS A 188 -18.96 -6.95 -25.45
CA LYS A 188 -19.18 -6.29 -26.73
C LYS A 188 -20.49 -5.51 -26.69
N THR A 189 -20.43 -4.22 -27.00
CA THR A 189 -21.60 -3.35 -27.11
C THR A 189 -22.32 -3.55 -28.44
N GLU A 190 -23.56 -3.07 -28.54
CA GLU A 190 -24.37 -3.11 -29.77
C GLU A 190 -23.67 -2.43 -30.96
N ASP A 191 -22.94 -1.34 -30.70
CA ASP A 191 -22.12 -0.62 -31.67
C ASP A 191 -20.85 -1.39 -32.11
N GLY A 192 -20.56 -2.53 -31.47
CA GLY A 192 -19.46 -3.42 -31.77
C GLY A 192 -18.12 -3.04 -31.11
N PHE A 193 -18.11 -2.08 -30.18
CA PHE A 193 -16.95 -1.78 -29.34
C PHE A 193 -16.92 -2.71 -28.13
N TRP A 194 -15.77 -2.83 -27.46
CA TRP A 194 -15.67 -3.58 -26.21
C TRP A 194 -15.60 -2.62 -25.03
N ARG A 195 -16.38 -2.88 -23.99
CA ARG A 195 -16.40 -2.09 -22.77
C ARG A 195 -16.00 -2.95 -21.58
N LEU A 196 -15.08 -2.47 -20.75
CA LEU A 196 -14.74 -3.10 -19.48
C LEU A 196 -15.90 -2.92 -18.50
N GLU A 197 -16.44 -4.01 -17.99
CA GLU A 197 -17.59 -3.98 -17.07
C GLU A 197 -17.24 -4.42 -15.65
N GLU A 198 -16.21 -5.23 -15.47
CA GLU A 198 -15.91 -5.88 -14.20
C GLU A 198 -14.43 -6.28 -14.12
N ILE A 199 -13.90 -6.36 -12.90
CA ILE A 199 -12.65 -7.08 -12.60
C ILE A 199 -13.04 -8.38 -11.88
N SER A 200 -13.08 -9.47 -12.63
CA SER A 200 -13.65 -10.76 -12.19
C SER A 200 -12.96 -11.38 -10.98
N ASN A 201 -11.67 -11.07 -10.75
CA ASN A 201 -10.90 -11.57 -9.63
C ASN A 201 -10.49 -10.48 -8.62
N PHE A 202 -11.30 -9.42 -8.50
CA PHE A 202 -10.99 -8.32 -7.59
C PHE A 202 -11.05 -8.75 -6.12
N ARG A 203 -11.94 -9.69 -5.77
CA ARG A 203 -12.03 -10.26 -4.41
C ARG A 203 -10.72 -10.91 -3.99
N GLU A 204 -10.14 -11.70 -4.87
CA GLU A 204 -8.86 -12.38 -4.68
C GLU A 204 -7.71 -11.38 -4.56
N PHE A 205 -7.73 -10.33 -5.37
CA PHE A 205 -6.75 -9.24 -5.26
C PHE A 205 -6.81 -8.57 -3.88
N ILE A 206 -8.00 -8.20 -3.41
CA ILE A 206 -8.18 -7.58 -2.09
C ILE A 206 -7.72 -8.52 -0.97
N ARG A 207 -8.06 -9.80 -1.05
CA ARG A 207 -7.60 -10.81 -0.09
C ARG A 207 -6.07 -10.93 -0.12
N PHE A 208 -5.47 -10.96 -1.31
CA PHE A 208 -4.02 -11.00 -1.49
C PHE A 208 -3.31 -9.82 -0.85
N ILE A 209 -3.80 -8.58 -1.07
CA ILE A 209 -3.26 -7.38 -0.42
C ILE A 209 -3.36 -7.48 1.10
N ALA A 210 -4.55 -7.84 1.61
CA ALA A 210 -4.82 -7.88 3.04
C ALA A 210 -3.95 -8.93 3.77
N VAL A 211 -3.92 -10.16 3.25
CA VAL A 211 -3.11 -11.26 3.83
C VAL A 211 -1.63 -10.94 3.74
N SER A 212 -1.15 -10.36 2.64
CA SER A 212 0.26 -9.99 2.50
C SER A 212 0.67 -8.90 3.48
N ARG A 213 -0.18 -7.88 3.67
CA ARG A 213 0.05 -6.81 4.68
C ARG A 213 0.09 -7.38 6.10
N GLN A 214 -0.84 -8.27 6.44
CA GLN A 214 -0.85 -8.97 7.74
C GLN A 214 0.42 -9.80 7.93
N GLY A 215 0.83 -10.55 6.91
CA GLY A 215 2.06 -11.34 6.91
C GLY A 215 3.30 -10.50 7.17
N ARG A 216 3.44 -9.33 6.51
CA ARG A 216 4.56 -8.40 6.74
C ARG A 216 4.56 -7.83 8.16
N VAL A 217 3.40 -7.44 8.69
CA VAL A 217 3.28 -6.97 10.08
C VAL A 217 3.68 -8.07 11.06
N LYS A 218 3.22 -9.30 10.83
CA LYS A 218 3.59 -10.45 11.66
C LYS A 218 5.10 -10.72 11.62
N ALA A 219 5.69 -10.77 10.42
CA ALA A 219 7.12 -10.96 10.24
C ALA A 219 7.94 -9.87 10.94
N TYR A 220 7.53 -8.60 10.80
CA TYR A 220 8.14 -7.47 11.51
C TYR A 220 8.09 -7.66 13.03
N VAL A 221 6.92 -7.99 13.58
CA VAL A 221 6.76 -8.20 15.03
C VAL A 221 7.64 -9.36 15.50
N GLU A 222 7.65 -10.49 14.79
CA GLU A 222 8.46 -11.65 15.14
C GLU A 222 9.98 -11.39 15.07
N GLU A 223 10.45 -10.66 14.05
CA GLU A 223 11.86 -10.28 13.91
C GLU A 223 12.29 -9.35 15.04
N THR A 224 11.58 -8.23 15.22
CA THR A 224 11.89 -7.26 16.26
C THR A 224 11.75 -7.81 17.67
N ASP A 225 10.83 -8.76 17.90
CA ASP A 225 10.69 -9.42 19.19
C ASP A 225 11.89 -10.34 19.48
N ARG A 226 12.45 -11.01 18.46
CA ARG A 226 13.67 -11.81 18.61
C ARG A 226 14.86 -10.92 18.97
N ILE A 227 15.04 -9.80 18.28
CA ILE A 227 16.09 -8.79 18.58
C ILE A 227 15.94 -8.31 20.03
N MET A 228 14.74 -7.85 20.41
CA MET A 228 14.47 -7.37 21.76
C MET A 228 14.75 -8.44 22.83
N GLN A 229 14.28 -9.68 22.64
CA GLN A 229 14.49 -10.75 23.61
C GLN A 229 15.96 -11.10 23.82
N ALA A 230 16.75 -11.12 22.73
CA ALA A 230 18.18 -11.37 22.82
C ALA A 230 18.89 -10.31 23.66
N HIS A 231 18.60 -9.04 23.42
CA HIS A 231 19.19 -7.95 24.17
C HIS A 231 18.60 -7.79 25.59
N ASP A 232 17.32 -8.09 25.81
CA ASP A 232 16.72 -8.05 27.15
C ASP A 232 17.38 -9.07 28.08
N ALA A 233 17.73 -10.25 27.56
CA ALA A 233 18.51 -11.23 28.30
C ALA A 233 19.93 -10.71 28.64
N ALA A 234 20.60 -10.05 27.69
CA ALA A 234 21.92 -9.46 27.91
C ALA A 234 21.88 -8.34 28.98
N ILE A 235 20.95 -7.41 28.87
CA ILE A 235 20.73 -6.34 29.85
C ILE A 235 20.38 -6.91 31.22
N HIS A 236 19.59 -7.97 31.29
CA HIS A 236 19.25 -8.60 32.58
C HIS A 236 20.48 -9.14 33.32
N GLU A 237 21.44 -9.75 32.61
CA GLU A 237 22.70 -10.18 33.21
C GLU A 237 23.59 -9.00 33.62
N LEU A 238 23.63 -7.93 32.82
CA LEU A 238 24.34 -6.70 33.18
C LEU A 238 23.73 -6.01 34.40
N ASP A 239 22.40 -6.01 34.52
CA ASP A 239 21.69 -5.49 35.70
C ASP A 239 22.03 -6.30 36.96
N LYS A 240 22.11 -7.64 36.87
CA LYS A 240 22.58 -8.47 37.99
C LYS A 240 23.99 -8.10 38.42
N LYS A 241 24.91 -7.98 37.45
CA LYS A 241 26.29 -7.55 37.70
C LYS A 241 26.35 -6.17 38.34
N PHE A 242 25.53 -5.23 37.85
CA PHE A 242 25.41 -3.90 38.42
C PHE A 242 24.95 -3.95 39.88
N VAL A 243 23.91 -4.73 40.18
CA VAL A 243 23.40 -4.92 41.55
C VAL A 243 24.43 -5.57 42.46
N ASP A 244 25.18 -6.57 41.99
CA ASP A 244 26.24 -7.23 42.76
C ASP A 244 27.36 -6.26 43.16
N ILE A 245 27.79 -5.39 42.23
CA ILE A 245 28.77 -4.33 42.53
C ILE A 245 28.23 -3.36 43.59
N VAL A 246 26.94 -3.01 43.53
CA VAL A 246 26.31 -2.13 44.54
C VAL A 246 26.18 -2.82 45.90
N GLN A 247 25.91 -4.12 45.93
CA GLN A 247 25.74 -4.89 47.17
C GLN A 247 27.08 -5.21 47.86
N THR A 248 28.13 -5.47 47.08
CA THR A 248 29.47 -5.79 47.60
C THR A 248 30.28 -4.55 47.95
N GLY A 249 30.01 -3.40 47.32
CA GLY A 249 30.68 -2.13 47.57
C GLY A 249 29.83 -1.08 48.29
N ASN A 250 30.35 0.14 48.35
CA ASN A 250 29.61 1.32 48.80
C ASN A 250 29.74 2.46 47.77
N LEU A 251 28.64 3.14 47.42
CA LEU A 251 28.62 4.27 46.48
C LEU A 251 29.41 5.50 46.98
N SER A 252 29.79 5.55 48.25
CA SER A 252 30.73 6.56 48.76
C SER A 252 32.15 6.33 48.23
N GLN A 253 32.54 5.07 47.99
CA GLN A 253 33.87 4.68 47.52
C GLN A 253 34.03 4.92 46.03
N ASP A 254 35.19 5.45 45.66
CA ASP A 254 35.49 5.78 44.27
C ASP A 254 35.59 4.54 43.38
N ALA A 255 36.26 3.48 43.87
CA ALA A 255 36.41 2.21 43.16
C ALA A 255 35.05 1.60 42.75
N THR A 256 34.06 1.58 43.65
CA THR A 256 32.70 1.09 43.36
C THR A 256 32.04 1.93 42.27
N ARG A 257 32.10 3.26 42.36
CA ARG A 257 31.51 4.16 41.35
C ARG A 257 32.17 4.00 39.99
N MET A 258 33.49 3.86 39.94
CA MET A 258 34.22 3.66 38.69
C MET A 258 33.93 2.29 38.07
N ALA A 259 33.76 1.24 38.88
CA ALA A 259 33.32 -0.07 38.40
C ALA A 259 31.90 -0.01 37.79
N LEU A 260 30.96 0.66 38.45
CA LEU A 260 29.61 0.88 37.91
C LEU A 260 29.65 1.73 36.63
N ARG A 261 30.45 2.79 36.61
CA ARG A 261 30.62 3.67 35.44
C ARG A 261 31.14 2.88 34.25
N LYS A 262 32.09 1.96 34.49
CA LYS A 262 32.60 1.03 33.47
C LYS A 262 31.48 0.17 32.90
N VAL A 263 30.68 -0.48 33.75
CA VAL A 263 29.53 -1.29 33.29
C VAL A 263 28.55 -0.45 32.46
N MET A 264 28.24 0.77 32.90
CA MET A 264 27.32 1.66 32.17
C MET A 264 27.83 2.05 30.78
N LEU A 265 29.12 2.40 30.65
CA LEU A 265 29.68 2.95 29.40
C LEU A 265 30.28 1.92 28.46
N GLU A 266 30.85 0.83 28.98
CA GLU A 266 31.56 -0.18 28.19
C GLU A 266 30.72 -1.44 27.93
N GLU A 267 29.60 -1.62 28.64
CA GLU A 267 28.76 -2.82 28.51
C GLU A 267 27.29 -2.47 28.19
N ILE A 268 26.62 -1.68 29.04
CA ILE A 268 25.20 -1.33 28.86
C ILE A 268 25.00 -0.41 27.65
N LEU A 269 25.78 0.68 27.55
CA LEU A 269 25.64 1.64 26.46
C LEU A 269 25.87 0.97 25.07
N PRO A 270 26.92 0.18 24.85
CA PRO A 270 27.11 -0.52 23.57
C PRO A 270 25.99 -1.51 23.24
N ASP A 271 25.39 -2.18 24.23
CA ASP A 271 24.24 -3.07 23.98
C ASP A 271 23.04 -2.29 23.43
N TRP A 272 22.69 -1.15 24.03
CA TRP A 272 21.60 -0.30 23.57
C TRP A 272 21.86 0.30 22.18
N GLN A 273 23.11 0.69 21.90
CA GLN A 273 23.51 1.17 20.57
C GLN A 273 23.36 0.08 19.51
N LYS A 274 23.86 -1.13 19.81
CA LYS A 274 23.71 -2.28 18.91
C LYS A 274 22.25 -2.65 18.70
N ARG A 275 21.43 -2.65 19.76
CA ARG A 275 19.99 -2.87 19.67
C ARG A 275 19.32 -1.85 18.75
N HIS A 276 19.68 -0.58 18.87
CA HIS A 276 19.19 0.48 18.01
C HIS A 276 19.56 0.22 16.54
N GLU A 277 20.83 -0.10 16.26
CA GLU A 277 21.32 -0.41 14.91
C GLU A 277 20.59 -1.61 14.29
N GLU A 278 20.47 -2.72 15.03
CA GLU A 278 19.77 -3.92 14.56
C GLU A 278 18.29 -3.63 14.30
N LEU A 279 17.61 -2.90 15.19
CA LEU A 279 16.22 -2.50 14.97
C LEU A 279 16.09 -1.59 13.76
N ALA A 280 16.96 -0.58 13.60
CA ALA A 280 16.90 0.37 12.50
C ALA A 280 17.13 -0.27 11.12
N ALA A 281 17.80 -1.42 11.07
CA ALA A 281 18.01 -2.21 9.85
C ALA A 281 16.78 -3.05 9.43
N VAL A 282 15.77 -3.21 10.30
CA VAL A 282 14.59 -4.02 10.00
C VAL A 282 13.67 -3.29 9.01
N GLU A 283 13.19 -4.02 8.00
CA GLU A 283 12.19 -3.50 7.06
C GLU A 283 10.85 -3.24 7.77
N VAL A 284 10.33 -2.01 7.67
CA VAL A 284 9.16 -1.57 8.45
C VAL A 284 7.91 -1.44 7.57
N PRO A 285 6.88 -2.28 7.78
CA PRO A 285 5.60 -2.09 7.10
C PRO A 285 4.93 -0.81 7.62
N GLN A 286 4.16 -0.12 6.76
CA GLN A 286 3.52 1.16 7.09
C GLN A 286 2.73 1.12 8.41
N ALA A 287 1.96 0.04 8.62
CA ALA A 287 1.17 -0.15 9.83
C ALA A 287 2.01 -0.22 11.13
N ALA A 288 3.29 -0.58 11.03
CA ALA A 288 4.19 -0.75 12.17
C ALA A 288 5.07 0.47 12.48
N GLN A 289 5.02 1.54 11.67
CA GLN A 289 5.91 2.70 11.81
C GLN A 289 5.86 3.34 13.20
N THR A 290 4.68 3.47 13.80
CA THR A 290 4.55 4.07 15.15
C THR A 290 5.26 3.24 16.20
N LEU A 291 5.06 1.91 16.20
CA LEU A 291 5.74 1.00 17.12
C LEU A 291 7.25 1.04 16.90
N HIS A 292 7.69 1.07 15.64
CA HIS A 292 9.09 1.12 15.28
C HIS A 292 9.80 2.38 15.81
N ARG A 293 9.22 3.56 15.53
CA ARG A 293 9.76 4.85 16.04
C ARG A 293 9.87 4.84 17.56
N LEU A 294 8.85 4.33 18.24
CA LEU A 294 8.83 4.25 19.70
C LEU A 294 9.96 3.36 20.23
N ARG A 295 10.22 2.22 19.59
CA ARG A 295 11.32 1.31 19.96
C ARG A 295 12.70 1.95 19.78
N LEU A 296 12.93 2.64 18.66
CA LEU A 296 14.19 3.36 18.45
C LEU A 296 14.36 4.46 19.49
N HIS A 297 13.30 5.23 19.76
CA HIS A 297 13.34 6.30 20.74
C HIS A 297 13.61 5.80 22.17
N ILE A 298 13.06 4.63 22.54
CA ILE A 298 13.39 3.97 23.81
C ILE A 298 14.89 3.67 23.88
N CYS A 299 15.51 3.19 22.79
CA CYS A 299 16.95 2.93 22.76
C CYS A 299 17.75 4.23 22.95
N GLU A 300 17.41 5.30 22.24
CA GLU A 300 18.06 6.61 22.37
C GLU A 300 17.99 7.17 23.81
N LEU A 301 16.83 7.02 24.45
CA LEU A 301 16.64 7.43 25.85
C LEU A 301 17.46 6.56 26.81
N ARG A 302 17.57 5.25 26.56
CA ARG A 302 18.39 4.33 27.35
C ARG A 302 19.87 4.62 27.21
N GLU A 303 20.35 4.95 26.00
CA GLU A 303 21.72 5.41 25.78
C GLU A 303 22.01 6.71 26.53
N SER A 304 21.09 7.67 26.44
CA SER A 304 21.19 8.97 27.12
C SER A 304 21.18 8.81 28.64
N TYR A 305 20.33 7.91 29.14
CA TYR A 305 20.30 7.51 30.54
C TYR A 305 21.65 6.93 30.97
N ALA A 306 22.23 6.02 30.19
CA ALA A 306 23.48 5.37 30.53
C ALA A 306 24.63 6.39 30.67
N LYS A 307 24.74 7.31 29.71
CA LYS A 307 25.73 8.40 29.72
C LYS A 307 25.53 9.34 30.91
N THR A 308 24.29 9.78 31.15
CA THR A 308 23.96 10.71 32.25
C THR A 308 24.20 10.07 33.61
N TYR A 309 23.83 8.79 33.78
CA TYR A 309 24.03 8.09 35.04
C TYR A 309 25.52 7.82 35.30
N ALA A 310 26.30 7.50 34.27
CA ALA A 310 27.76 7.39 34.35
C ALA A 310 28.42 8.73 34.76
N GLU A 311 27.94 9.86 34.23
CA GLU A 311 28.39 11.20 34.64
C GLU A 311 28.08 11.47 36.11
N TRP A 312 26.91 11.06 36.60
CA TRP A 312 26.57 11.20 38.03
C TRP A 312 27.47 10.32 38.91
N LEU A 313 27.82 9.11 38.49
CA LEU A 313 28.75 8.26 39.21
C LEU A 313 30.12 8.93 39.39
N GLU A 314 30.53 9.81 38.49
CA GLU A 314 31.76 10.58 38.59
C GLU A 314 31.59 11.85 39.44
N THR A 315 30.63 12.70 39.06
CA THR A 315 30.45 14.07 39.58
C THR A 315 29.65 14.16 40.88
N LYS A 316 28.79 13.17 41.17
CA LYS A 316 27.78 13.19 42.25
C LYS A 316 26.81 14.39 42.17
N ALA A 317 26.70 15.04 41.01
CA ALA A 317 25.87 16.23 40.87
C ALA A 317 24.37 15.92 40.94
N ALA A 318 23.66 16.61 41.84
CA ALA A 318 22.20 16.52 41.99
C ALA A 318 21.39 16.72 40.69
N PRO A 319 21.71 17.68 39.79
CA PRO A 319 20.96 17.83 38.54
C PRO A 319 21.08 16.60 37.63
N THR A 320 22.27 15.97 37.58
CA THR A 320 22.54 14.82 36.71
C THR A 320 21.72 13.60 37.10
N ILE A 321 21.60 13.29 38.40
CA ILE A 321 20.76 12.18 38.86
C ILE A 321 19.25 12.46 38.71
N ARG A 322 18.82 13.72 38.84
CA ARG A 322 17.41 14.10 38.57
C ARG A 322 17.06 13.83 37.10
N LYS A 323 17.90 14.29 36.18
CA LYS A 323 17.75 14.06 34.75
C LYS A 323 17.74 12.56 34.39
N ALA A 324 18.65 11.77 34.99
CA ALA A 324 18.65 10.32 34.80
C ALA A 324 17.36 9.64 35.30
N ASN A 325 16.82 10.10 36.44
CA ASN A 325 15.56 9.56 36.97
C ASN A 325 14.34 9.95 36.12
N GLU A 326 14.33 11.16 35.55
CA GLU A 326 13.31 11.60 34.58
C GLU A 326 13.33 10.68 33.35
N MET A 327 14.50 10.50 32.72
CA MET A 327 14.66 9.58 31.59
C MET A 327 14.18 8.16 31.92
N ARG A 328 14.51 7.65 33.12
CA ARG A 328 14.06 6.32 33.55
C ARG A 328 12.54 6.21 33.64
N ARG A 329 11.87 7.26 34.11
CA ARG A 329 10.41 7.30 34.18
C ARG A 329 9.80 7.32 32.78
N ASP A 330 10.32 8.18 31.91
CA ASP A 330 9.80 8.38 30.56
C ASP A 330 9.96 7.10 29.72
N VAL A 331 11.10 6.40 29.84
CA VAL A 331 11.30 5.10 29.20
C VAL A 331 10.27 4.07 29.65
N LYS A 332 9.95 4.00 30.95
CA LYS A 332 8.95 3.04 31.46
C LYS A 332 7.56 3.28 30.87
N GLU A 333 7.19 4.54 30.69
CA GLU A 333 5.93 4.92 30.05
C GLU A 333 5.91 4.47 28.58
N MET A 334 6.97 4.78 27.83
CA MET A 334 7.10 4.40 26.42
C MET A 334 7.17 2.88 26.21
N GLU A 335 7.84 2.14 27.07
CA GLU A 335 7.86 0.67 27.04
C GLU A 335 6.45 0.10 27.24
N SER A 336 5.65 0.70 28.12
CA SER A 336 4.27 0.28 28.34
C SER A 336 3.38 0.56 27.12
N GLU A 337 3.58 1.70 26.46
CA GLU A 337 2.88 2.04 25.23
C GLU A 337 3.29 1.12 24.07
N ALA A 338 4.59 0.87 23.90
CA ALA A 338 5.11 -0.03 22.88
C ALA A 338 4.54 -1.45 23.04
N LYS A 339 4.47 -1.94 24.29
CA LYS A 339 3.84 -3.22 24.61
C LYS A 339 2.37 -3.24 24.20
N ARG A 340 1.60 -2.20 24.56
CA ARG A 340 0.18 -2.08 24.20
C ARG A 340 -0.02 -2.10 22.68
N ILE A 341 0.77 -1.33 21.93
CA ILE A 341 0.68 -1.26 20.46
C ILE A 341 1.04 -2.61 19.84
N ARG A 342 2.11 -3.27 20.33
CA ARG A 342 2.52 -4.60 19.89
C ARG A 342 1.41 -5.64 20.10
N GLU A 343 0.77 -5.64 21.27
CA GLU A 343 -0.35 -6.55 21.56
C GLU A 343 -1.54 -6.31 20.62
N GLN A 344 -1.86 -5.03 20.34
CA GLN A 344 -2.88 -4.67 19.36
C GLN A 344 -2.54 -5.15 17.94
N MET A 345 -1.27 -5.09 17.54
CA MET A 345 -0.83 -5.57 16.23
C MET A 345 -0.91 -7.10 16.14
N ARG A 346 -0.50 -7.82 17.19
CA ARG A 346 -0.62 -9.28 17.25
C ARG A 346 -2.08 -9.73 17.20
N ALA A 347 -2.98 -9.02 17.88
CA ALA A 347 -4.41 -9.32 17.89
C ALA A 347 -5.14 -9.00 16.59
N LYS A 348 -4.53 -8.21 15.69
CA LYS A 348 -5.10 -7.84 14.37
C LYS A 348 -4.44 -8.59 13.19
N GLY A 349 -3.26 -9.15 13.42
CA GLY A 349 -2.50 -9.96 12.45
C GLY A 349 -2.62 -11.47 12.68
N LEU A 350 -3.39 -11.87 13.70
CA LEU A 350 -3.96 -13.19 13.96
C LEU A 350 -5.48 -13.04 13.86
#